data_AF-A0A4R0WJS0-F1
#
_entry.id   AF-A0A4R0WJS0-F1
#
_cell.length_a   1.000
_cell.length_b   1.000
_cell.length_c   1.000
_cell.angle_alpha   90.00
_cell.angle_beta   90.00
_cell.angle_gamma   90.00
#
_symmetry.space_group_name_H-M   'P 1'
#
loop_
_entity.id
_entity.type
_entity.pdbx_description
1 polymer ?
#
loop_
_entity_poly.entity_id
_entity_poly.type
_entity_poly.pdbx_seq_one_letter_code
_entity_poly.pdbx_strand_id
1 'polypeptide(L)'
;AANGTAKKLVAGAPVKETFTKASLANHVAQAANVESKAAKAILAALEDTILGSVHEKGAGEFTLSGLLKITVQQVPAKKKRFGKDPFTG
;
A
#
# COMPACT_ATOMS: atom_id res chain seq x y z
N ALA A 1 -24.77 7.85 25.95
CA ALA A 1 -25.09 7.07 24.74
C ALA A 1 -25.20 8.01 23.56
N ALA A 2 -24.33 7.86 22.56
CA ALA A 2 -24.47 8.50 21.25
C ALA A 2 -23.85 7.54 20.22
N ASN A 3 -24.61 6.51 19.86
CA ASN A 3 -24.31 5.60 18.76
C ASN A 3 -24.54 6.35 17.45
N GLY A 4 -23.50 7.01 16.93
CA GLY A 4 -23.46 7.54 15.58
C GLY A 4 -23.20 6.40 14.59
N THR A 5 -24.28 5.91 13.98
CA THR A 5 -24.36 5.12 12.75
C THR A 5 -23.02 4.84 12.02
N ALA A 6 -22.39 3.72 12.36
CA ALA A 6 -21.30 3.15 11.57
C ALA A 6 -21.88 2.64 10.23
N LYS A 7 -21.71 3.43 9.17
CA LYS A 7 -22.05 3.03 7.81
C LYS A 7 -21.13 1.88 7.41
N LYS A 8 -21.65 0.65 7.42
CA LYS A 8 -20.96 -0.54 6.89
C LYS A 8 -20.50 -0.23 5.46
N LEU A 9 -19.19 -0.10 5.30
CA LEU A 9 -18.56 0.09 3.99
C LEU A 9 -18.82 -1.18 3.17
N VAL A 10 -19.53 -1.01 2.06
CA VAL A 10 -19.87 -2.10 1.13
C VAL A 10 -18.62 -2.42 0.30
N ALA A 11 -18.25 -3.69 0.21
CA ALA A 11 -17.17 -4.14 -0.66
C ALA A 11 -17.41 -3.63 -2.10
N GLY A 12 -16.51 -2.80 -2.61
CA GLY A 12 -16.58 -2.25 -3.97
C GLY A 12 -17.20 -0.85 -4.11
N ALA A 13 -17.52 -0.14 -3.02
CA ALA A 13 -17.91 1.27 -3.13
C ALA A 13 -16.73 2.11 -3.67
N PRO A 14 -16.94 2.97 -4.69
CA PRO A 14 -15.86 3.73 -5.31
C PRO A 14 -15.24 4.69 -4.30
N VAL A 15 -13.95 4.48 -4.03
CA VAL A 15 -13.15 5.39 -3.22
C VAL A 15 -12.70 6.53 -4.12
N LYS A 16 -13.22 7.74 -3.87
CA LYS A 16 -12.87 8.97 -4.60
C LYS A 16 -11.70 9.75 -3.96
N GLU A 17 -11.26 9.32 -2.78
CA GLU A 17 -10.24 9.97 -1.97
C GLU A 17 -8.93 9.18 -2.03
N THR A 18 -7.80 9.87 -2.14
CA THR A 18 -6.48 9.25 -2.00
C THR A 18 -6.23 8.89 -0.54
N PHE A 19 -5.97 7.62 -0.24
CA PHE A 19 -5.68 7.21 1.13
C PHE A 19 -4.23 7.54 1.52
N THR A 20 -4.07 8.35 2.57
CA THR A 20 -2.85 8.41 3.39
C THR A 20 -2.84 7.26 4.41
N LYS A 21 -1.67 6.85 4.94
CA LYS A 21 -1.56 5.74 5.93
C LYS A 21 -2.60 5.82 7.06
N ALA A 22 -2.82 7.01 7.59
CA ALA A 22 -3.80 7.23 8.68
C ALA A 22 -5.24 7.03 8.22
N SER A 23 -5.59 7.53 7.03
CA SER A 23 -6.94 7.36 6.46
C SER A 23 -7.23 5.90 6.07
N LEU A 24 -6.22 5.16 5.60
CA LEU A 24 -6.35 3.73 5.30
C LEU A 24 -6.59 2.92 6.58
N ALA A 25 -5.85 3.21 7.65
CA ALA A 25 -6.04 2.54 8.94
C ALA A 25 -7.46 2.75 9.50
N ASN A 26 -8.00 3.96 9.38
CA ASN A 26 -9.36 4.26 9.81
C ASN A 26 -10.42 3.57 8.93
N HIS A 27 -10.22 3.56 7.60
CA HIS A 27 -11.12 2.89 6.66
C HIS A 27 -11.14 1.37 6.88
N VAL A 28 -9.97 0.76 7.09
CA VAL A 28 -9.86 -0.68 7.40
C VAL A 28 -10.47 -0.99 8.77
N ALA A 29 -10.22 -0.16 9.78
CA ALA A 29 -10.82 -0.33 11.11
C ALA A 29 -12.36 -0.30 11.06
N GLN A 30 -12.93 0.64 10.30
CA GLN A 30 -14.39 0.75 10.11
C GLN A 30 -14.97 -0.40 9.27
N ALA A 31 -14.28 -0.83 8.20
CA ALA A 31 -14.76 -1.89 7.32
C ALA A 31 -14.66 -3.29 7.96
N ALA A 32 -13.57 -3.56 8.68
CA ALA A 32 -13.31 -4.84 9.34
C ALA A 32 -13.83 -4.89 10.79
N ASN A 33 -14.36 -3.77 11.31
CA ASN A 33 -14.88 -3.65 12.68
C ASN A 33 -13.84 -4.03 13.75
N VAL A 34 -12.59 -3.63 13.53
CA VAL A 34 -11.45 -3.88 14.42
C VAL A 34 -11.05 -2.60 15.16
N GLU A 35 -10.49 -2.75 16.35
CA GLU A 35 -9.97 -1.60 17.11
C GLU A 35 -8.91 -0.84 16.30
N SER A 36 -8.99 0.49 16.26
CA SER A 36 -8.06 1.34 15.49
C SER A 36 -6.59 1.12 15.86
N LYS A 37 -6.31 0.69 17.10
CA LYS A 37 -4.97 0.32 17.56
C LYS A 37 -4.47 -0.96 16.90
N ALA A 38 -5.31 -1.98 16.81
CA ALA A 38 -5.00 -3.24 16.13
C ALA A 38 -4.84 -3.04 14.62
N ALA A 39 -5.69 -2.24 13.98
CA ALA A 39 -5.57 -1.93 12.55
C ALA A 39 -4.22 -1.28 12.21
N LYS A 40 -3.76 -0.33 13.03
CA LYS A 40 -2.44 0.30 12.87
C LYS A 40 -1.29 -0.70 13.06
N ALA A 41 -1.38 -1.59 14.05
CA ALA A 41 -0.36 -2.60 14.29
C ALA A 41 -0.25 -3.61 13.13
N ILE A 42 -1.38 -4.04 12.56
CA ILE A 42 -1.42 -4.95 11.42
C ILE A 42 -0.80 -4.29 10.19
N LEU A 43 -1.14 -3.03 9.90
CA LEU A 43 -0.56 -2.30 8.77
C LEU A 43 0.95 -2.10 8.94
N ALA A 44 1.43 -1.82 10.16
CA ALA A 44 2.86 -1.70 10.42
C ALA A 44 3.60 -3.03 10.22
N ALA A 45 3.09 -4.14 10.76
CA ALA A 45 3.69 -5.46 10.58
C ALA A 45 3.68 -5.91 9.10
N LEU A 46 2.64 -5.54 8.34
CA LEU A 46 2.56 -5.80 6.92
C LEU A 46 3.64 -5.03 6.15
N GLU A 47 3.90 -3.76 6.50
CA GLU A 47 4.98 -2.97 5.90
C GLU A 47 6.35 -3.59 6.16
N ASP A 48 6.64 -3.99 7.41
CA ASP A 48 7.91 -4.62 7.77
C ASP A 48 8.11 -5.96 7.03
N THR A 49 7.04 -6.73 6.88
CA THR A 49 7.07 -8.01 6.13
C THR A 49 7.31 -7.79 4.64
N ILE A 50 6.67 -6.78 4.04
CA ILE A 50 6.89 -6.41 2.64
C ILE A 50 8.34 -5.94 2.44
N LEU A 51 8.85 -5.08 3.32
CA LEU A 51 10.24 -4.62 3.28
C LEU A 51 11.23 -5.79 3.42
N GLY A 52 10.98 -6.74 4.33
CA GLY A 52 11.79 -7.94 4.47
C GLY A 52 11.74 -8.86 3.25
N SER A 53 10.57 -8.97 2.60
CA SER A 53 10.39 -9.81 1.41
C SER A 53 11.05 -9.21 0.16
N VAL A 54 11.02 -7.89 0.04
CA VAL A 54 11.57 -7.09 -1.07
C VAL A 54 13.07 -6.79 -0.88
N HIS A 55 13.62 -7.05 0.30
CA HIS A 55 15.04 -6.87 0.58
C HIS A 55 15.93 -7.64 -0.41
N GLU A 56 17.15 -7.17 -0.66
CA GLU A 56 18.10 -7.79 -1.60
C GLU A 56 18.44 -9.26 -1.28
N LYS A 57 18.26 -9.65 -0.01
CA LYS A 57 18.43 -11.02 0.50
C LYS A 57 17.11 -11.76 0.76
N GLY A 58 15.98 -11.09 0.52
CA GLY A 58 14.65 -11.64 0.68
C GLY A 58 14.22 -12.45 -0.53
N ALA A 59 12.94 -12.81 -0.59
CA ALA A 59 12.38 -13.57 -1.70
C ALA A 59 12.38 -12.78 -3.03
N GLY A 60 12.56 -11.45 -3.00
CA GLY A 60 12.49 -10.58 -4.18
C GLY A 60 11.07 -10.47 -4.74
N GLU A 61 10.09 -11.09 -4.09
CA GLU A 61 8.68 -11.08 -4.43
C GLU A 61 7.84 -11.15 -3.16
N PHE A 62 6.78 -10.36 -3.09
CA PHE A 62 5.73 -10.46 -2.07
C PHE A 62 4.39 -10.66 -2.78
N THR A 63 3.76 -11.80 -2.53
CA THR A 63 2.50 -12.17 -3.17
C THR A 63 1.39 -12.25 -2.13
N LEU A 64 0.34 -11.46 -2.35
CA LEU A 64 -0.91 -11.51 -1.61
C LEU A 64 -2.03 -11.86 -2.58
N SER A 65 -2.34 -13.15 -2.67
CA SER A 65 -3.32 -13.71 -3.61
C SER A 65 -4.66 -12.99 -3.52
N GLY A 66 -5.17 -12.55 -4.67
CA GLY A 66 -6.44 -11.83 -4.78
C GLY A 66 -6.35 -10.31 -4.59
N LEU A 67 -5.19 -9.77 -4.22
CA LEU A 67 -4.98 -8.32 -4.03
C LEU A 67 -3.82 -7.78 -4.88
N LEU A 68 -2.60 -8.27 -4.64
CA LEU A 68 -1.40 -7.70 -5.26
C LEU A 68 -0.22 -8.66 -5.27
N LYS A 69 0.67 -8.45 -6.24
CA LYS A 69 1.98 -9.08 -6.35
C LYS A 69 3.02 -7.97 -6.53
N ILE A 70 4.00 -7.92 -5.62
CA ILE A 70 5.11 -6.96 -5.63
C ILE A 70 6.36 -7.73 -6.02
N THR A 71 7.01 -7.35 -7.11
CA THR A 71 8.26 -7.98 -7.58
C THR A 71 9.38 -6.97 -7.66
N VAL A 72 10.57 -7.36 -7.21
CA VAL A 72 11.79 -6.57 -7.39
C VAL A 72 12.27 -6.73 -8.83
N GLN A 73 12.08 -5.69 -9.64
CA GLN A 73 12.61 -5.66 -10.99
C GLN A 73 14.05 -5.15 -10.97
N GLN A 74 15.00 -6.03 -11.25
CA GLN A 74 16.38 -5.62 -11.47
C GLN A 74 16.50 -4.97 -12.86
N VAL A 75 16.54 -3.64 -12.87
CA VAL A 75 16.71 -2.87 -14.10
C VAL A 75 18.20 -2.89 -14.48
N PRO A 76 18.57 -3.51 -15.62
CA PRO A 76 19.96 -3.55 -16.03
C PRO A 76 20.48 -2.14 -16.34
N ALA A 77 21.76 -1.90 -16.06
CA ALA A 77 22.39 -0.61 -16.30
C ALA A 77 22.28 -0.19 -17.77
N LYS A 78 21.46 0.84 -18.03
CA LYS A 78 21.35 1.43 -19.37
C LYS A 78 22.51 2.40 -19.58
N LYS A 79 23.21 2.27 -20.71
CA LYS A 79 24.33 3.16 -21.08
C LYS A 79 23.87 4.62 -21.09
N LYS A 80 24.73 5.52 -20.62
CA LYS A 80 24.50 6.97 -20.63
C LYS A 80 24.23 7.43 -22.07
N ARG A 81 23.08 8.07 -22.29
CA ARG A 81 22.74 8.74 -23.55
C ARG A 81 22.61 10.23 -23.27
N PHE A 82 23.07 11.06 -24.20
CA PHE A 82 22.87 12.50 -24.13
C PHE A 82 21.39 12.79 -24.38
N GLY A 83 20.67 13.19 -23.34
CA GLY A 83 19.31 13.69 -23.46
C GLY A 83 19.40 15.17 -23.78
N LYS A 84 18.93 15.55 -24.96
CA LYS A 84 18.78 16.95 -25.32
C LYS A 84 17.45 17.45 -24.76
N ASP A 85 17.45 18.57 -24.06
CA ASP A 85 16.23 19.10 -23.45
C ASP A 85 15.30 19.59 -24.57
N PRO A 86 14.04 19.10 -24.64
CA PRO A 86 13.16 19.41 -25.76
C PRO A 86 12.70 20.87 -25.81
N PHE A 87 12.88 21.65 -24.74
CA PHE A 87 12.51 23.06 -24.67
C PHE A 87 13.70 24.02 -24.80
N THR A 88 14.91 23.59 -24.40
CA THR A 88 16.08 24.47 -24.36
C THR A 88 17.25 24.03 -25.23
N GLY A 89 17.23 22.79 -25.73
CA GLY A 89 18.24 22.24 -26.62
C GLY A 89 19.55 21.91 -25.91
#